data_AF-A0AA92EGC8-F1
#
_entry.id   AF-A0AA92EGC8-F1
#
_cell.length_a   1.000
_cell.length_b   1.000
_cell.length_c   1.000
_cell.angle_alpha   90.00
_cell.angle_beta   90.00
_cell.angle_gamma   90.00
#
_symmetry.space_group_name_H-M   'P 1'
#
loop_
_entity.id
_entity.type
_entity.pdbx_description
1 polymer ?
#
loop_
_entity_poly.entity_id
_entity_poly.type
_entity_poly.pdbx_seq_one_letter_code
_entity_poly.pdbx_strand_id
1 'polypeptide(L)'
;MPDLSDPTVDLPTDAQRFAHAVLPHVDAAYNLARWLCGDAQDADDIVQEACLRAFRLFGGFRGGDGRPWLLAIVRNTWFSECARRKQAHTQPWQDEADLPPADDLAVYGADPAALLARADDVRRLQAALARLPVAYREVLVLRELEDLPYRDIAVVVDVPVGTVMSRLARARQQLARLLMDDGTSARTNVTPIRASGAASAKEHHDDL
;
A
#
# COMPACT_ATOMS: atom_id res chain seq x y z
N MET A 1 -39.00 -22.14 2.19
CA MET A 1 -37.96 -23.12 2.57
C MET A 1 -37.89 -24.12 1.43
N PRO A 2 -36.79 -24.18 0.66
CA PRO A 2 -36.68 -25.14 -0.43
C PRO A 2 -36.59 -26.57 0.13
N ASP A 3 -37.16 -27.51 -0.62
CA ASP A 3 -37.21 -28.93 -0.30
C ASP A 3 -35.84 -29.59 -0.50
N LEU A 4 -35.27 -30.15 0.56
CA LEU A 4 -33.93 -30.77 0.57
C LEU A 4 -33.92 -32.20 0.01
N SER A 5 -35.04 -32.70 -0.50
CA SER A 5 -35.17 -34.04 -1.09
C SER A 5 -35.09 -34.07 -2.62
N ASP A 6 -34.92 -32.91 -3.27
CA ASP A 6 -34.80 -32.81 -4.73
C ASP A 6 -33.38 -33.18 -5.22
N PRO A 7 -33.19 -34.25 -6.00
CA PRO A 7 -31.89 -34.67 -6.53
C PRO A 7 -31.31 -33.71 -7.59
N THR A 8 -32.02 -32.64 -7.95
CA THR A 8 -31.56 -31.62 -8.91
C THR A 8 -30.91 -30.38 -8.26
N VAL A 9 -30.83 -30.32 -6.92
CA VAL A 9 -30.06 -29.28 -6.23
C VAL A 9 -28.57 -29.54 -6.44
N ASP A 10 -28.00 -28.93 -7.49
CA ASP A 10 -26.57 -28.93 -7.75
C ASP A 10 -25.86 -28.14 -6.62
N LEU A 11 -25.34 -28.86 -5.63
CA LEU A 11 -24.57 -28.25 -4.56
C LEU A 11 -23.28 -27.67 -5.16
N PRO A 12 -22.97 -26.38 -4.90
CA PRO A 12 -21.80 -25.76 -5.51
C PRO A 12 -20.52 -26.50 -5.09
N THR A 13 -19.75 -26.88 -6.11
CA THR A 13 -18.41 -27.47 -5.95
C THR A 13 -17.52 -26.54 -5.12
N ASP A 14 -16.47 -27.10 -4.51
CA ASP A 14 -15.49 -26.33 -3.73
C ASP A 14 -14.89 -25.18 -4.54
N ALA A 15 -14.69 -25.39 -5.85
CA ALA A 15 -14.22 -24.37 -6.78
C ALA A 15 -15.22 -23.22 -6.94
N GLN A 16 -16.53 -23.51 -7.08
CA GLN A 16 -17.56 -22.47 -7.16
C GLN A 16 -17.72 -21.70 -5.84
N ARG A 17 -17.66 -22.40 -4.70
CA ARG A 17 -17.70 -21.76 -3.39
C ARG A 17 -16.47 -20.87 -3.16
N PHE A 18 -15.29 -21.33 -3.58
CA PHE A 18 -14.06 -20.54 -3.54
C PHE A 18 -14.21 -19.30 -4.43
N ALA A 19 -14.64 -19.49 -5.68
CA ALA A 19 -14.81 -18.40 -6.63
C ALA A 19 -15.70 -17.29 -6.06
N HIS A 20 -16.85 -17.67 -5.47
CA HIS A 20 -17.79 -16.73 -4.87
C HIS A 20 -17.24 -16.04 -3.61
N ALA A 21 -16.53 -16.77 -2.75
CA ALA A 21 -16.04 -16.23 -1.49
C ALA A 21 -14.75 -15.41 -1.61
N VAL A 22 -13.91 -15.67 -2.62
CA VAL A 22 -12.53 -15.17 -2.66
C VAL A 22 -12.28 -14.23 -3.84
N LEU A 23 -12.76 -14.55 -5.04
CA LEU A 23 -12.47 -13.75 -6.24
C LEU A 23 -12.94 -12.28 -6.14
N PRO A 24 -14.08 -11.95 -5.52
CA PRO A 24 -14.49 -10.56 -5.31
C PRO A 24 -13.51 -9.72 -4.49
N HIS A 25 -12.53 -10.35 -3.85
CA HIS A 25 -11.58 -9.70 -2.94
C HIS A 25 -10.14 -9.72 -3.46
N VAL A 26 -9.91 -10.19 -4.68
CA VAL A 26 -8.56 -10.24 -5.28
C VAL A 26 -7.98 -8.84 -5.50
N ASP A 27 -8.80 -7.85 -5.86
CA ASP A 27 -8.33 -6.46 -5.99
C ASP A 27 -7.85 -5.90 -4.64
N ALA A 28 -8.59 -6.17 -3.56
CA ALA A 28 -8.18 -5.81 -2.20
C ALA A 28 -6.87 -6.52 -1.78
N ALA A 29 -6.72 -7.79 -2.17
CA ALA A 29 -5.51 -8.57 -1.96
C ALA A 29 -4.31 -7.95 -2.69
N TYR A 30 -4.50 -7.55 -3.94
CA TYR A 30 -3.48 -6.89 -4.75
C TYR A 30 -3.10 -5.53 -4.19
N ASN A 31 -4.06 -4.70 -3.79
CA ASN A 31 -3.78 -3.42 -3.16
C ASN A 31 -2.92 -3.60 -1.90
N LEU A 32 -3.29 -4.52 -1.01
CA LEU A 32 -2.50 -4.82 0.18
C LEU A 32 -1.07 -5.27 -0.19
N ALA A 33 -0.94 -6.16 -1.17
CA ALA A 33 0.36 -6.64 -1.64
C ALA A 33 1.21 -5.51 -2.23
N ARG A 34 0.64 -4.60 -3.03
CA ARG A 34 1.32 -3.42 -3.57
C ARG A 34 1.87 -2.53 -2.47
N TRP A 35 1.10 -2.31 -1.40
CA TRP A 35 1.54 -1.51 -0.25
C TRP A 35 2.62 -2.18 0.60
N LEU A 36 2.61 -3.51 0.68
CA LEU A 36 3.60 -4.29 1.40
C LEU A 36 4.92 -4.39 0.63
N CYS A 37 4.85 -4.67 -0.67
CA CYS A 37 6.01 -4.90 -1.53
C CYS A 37 6.66 -3.60 -2.02
N GLY A 38 5.86 -2.55 -2.27
CA GLY A 38 6.32 -1.30 -2.89
C GLY A 38 6.43 -1.38 -4.41
N ASP A 39 6.71 -2.55 -4.98
CA ASP A 39 6.76 -2.81 -6.44
C ASP A 39 5.57 -3.64 -6.93
N ALA A 40 5.24 -3.52 -8.23
CA ALA A 40 4.09 -4.18 -8.85
C ALA A 40 4.34 -5.67 -9.12
N GLN A 41 5.55 -6.01 -9.59
CA GLN A 41 5.89 -7.39 -9.93
C GLN A 41 5.92 -8.27 -8.68
N ASP A 42 6.55 -7.78 -7.60
CA ASP A 42 6.54 -8.49 -6.31
C ASP A 42 5.10 -8.64 -5.77
N ALA A 43 4.23 -7.66 -5.99
CA ALA A 43 2.84 -7.74 -5.54
C ALA A 43 2.05 -8.80 -6.33
N ASP A 44 2.21 -8.87 -7.64
CA ASP A 44 1.61 -9.91 -8.49
C ASP A 44 2.01 -11.31 -8.02
N ASP A 45 3.31 -11.52 -7.77
CA ASP A 45 3.84 -12.80 -7.30
C ASP A 45 3.25 -13.20 -5.94
N ILE A 46 3.16 -12.25 -5.01
CA ILE A 46 2.56 -12.47 -3.68
C ILE A 46 1.08 -12.82 -3.78
N VAL A 47 0.30 -12.11 -4.61
CA VAL A 47 -1.13 -12.39 -4.77
C VAL A 47 -1.35 -13.74 -5.41
N GLN A 48 -0.58 -14.08 -6.45
CA GLN A 48 -0.69 -15.39 -7.10
C GLN A 48 -0.44 -16.53 -6.12
N GLU A 49 0.67 -16.47 -5.38
CA GLU A 49 0.98 -17.48 -4.36
C GLU A 49 -0.08 -17.51 -3.24
N ALA A 50 -0.58 -16.35 -2.82
CA ALA A 50 -1.65 -16.25 -1.83
C ALA A 50 -2.96 -16.89 -2.32
N CYS A 51 -3.35 -16.67 -3.57
CA CYS A 51 -4.53 -17.29 -4.18
C CYS A 51 -4.39 -18.81 -4.28
N LEU A 52 -3.20 -19.32 -4.64
CA LEU A 52 -2.92 -20.76 -4.66
C LEU A 52 -3.02 -21.37 -3.26
N ARG A 53 -2.47 -20.69 -2.24
CA ARG A 53 -2.60 -21.10 -0.83
C ARG A 53 -4.04 -21.06 -0.36
N ALA A 54 -4.77 -19.99 -0.68
CA ALA A 54 -6.18 -19.85 -0.35
C ALA A 54 -6.98 -21.01 -0.94
N PHE A 55 -6.78 -21.35 -2.22
CA PHE A 55 -7.46 -22.47 -2.85
C PHE A 55 -7.18 -23.80 -2.13
N ARG A 56 -5.91 -24.07 -1.77
CA ARG A 56 -5.52 -25.27 -1.00
C ARG A 56 -6.12 -25.32 0.40
N LEU A 57 -6.24 -24.17 1.06
CA LEU A 57 -6.78 -24.04 2.43
C LEU A 57 -8.31 -23.92 2.47
N PHE A 58 -8.96 -23.75 1.32
CA PHE A 58 -10.38 -23.42 1.25
C PHE A 58 -11.30 -24.47 1.87
N GLY A 59 -10.89 -25.75 1.88
CA GLY A 59 -11.64 -26.80 2.58
C GLY A 59 -11.83 -26.55 4.09
N GLY A 60 -10.99 -25.71 4.71
CA GLY A 60 -11.12 -25.27 6.10
C GLY A 60 -11.91 -23.96 6.29
N PHE A 61 -12.31 -23.28 5.21
CA PHE A 61 -13.05 -22.03 5.28
C PHE A 61 -14.48 -22.29 5.76
N ARG A 62 -14.86 -21.68 6.89
CA ARG A 62 -16.16 -21.94 7.55
C ARG A 62 -17.27 -20.99 7.10
N GLY A 63 -17.07 -20.24 6.01
CA GLY A 63 -18.00 -19.21 5.54
C GLY A 63 -17.79 -17.85 6.23
N GLY A 64 -18.68 -16.91 5.91
CA GLY A 64 -18.55 -15.50 6.30
C GLY A 64 -17.93 -14.65 5.20
N ASP A 65 -17.46 -13.46 5.57
CA ASP A 65 -16.73 -12.58 4.65
C ASP A 65 -15.35 -13.18 4.34
N GLY A 66 -15.11 -13.49 3.06
CA GLY A 66 -13.84 -14.06 2.61
C GLY A 66 -12.71 -13.04 2.55
N ARG A 67 -13.01 -11.73 2.62
CA ARG A 67 -12.04 -10.66 2.49
C ARG A 67 -10.97 -10.67 3.59
N PRO A 68 -11.31 -10.68 4.91
CA PRO A 68 -10.28 -10.67 5.95
C PRO A 68 -9.46 -11.96 5.94
N TRP A 69 -10.08 -13.07 5.56
CA TRP A 69 -9.40 -14.36 5.44
C TRP A 69 -8.35 -14.35 4.31
N LEU A 70 -8.73 -13.85 3.12
CA LEU A 70 -7.79 -13.71 2.01
C LEU A 70 -6.65 -12.74 2.33
N LEU A 71 -6.98 -11.58 2.90
CA LEU A 71 -5.97 -10.56 3.26
C LEU A 71 -4.98 -11.07 4.31
N ALA A 72 -5.41 -11.93 5.24
CA ALA A 72 -4.51 -12.61 6.18
C ALA A 72 -3.53 -13.54 5.45
N ILE A 73 -4.00 -14.28 4.43
CA ILE A 73 -3.16 -15.18 3.63
C ILE A 73 -2.13 -14.38 2.82
N VAL A 74 -2.53 -13.26 2.19
CA VAL A 74 -1.63 -12.34 1.48
C VAL A 74 -0.53 -11.85 2.40
N ARG A 75 -0.91 -11.31 3.56
CA ARG A 75 0.02 -10.81 4.58
C ARG A 75 1.03 -11.87 4.99
N ASN A 76 0.55 -13.07 5.32
CA ASN A 76 1.41 -14.17 5.75
C ASN A 76 2.35 -14.64 4.64
N THR A 77 1.88 -14.63 3.39
CA THR A 77 2.69 -14.98 2.21
C THR A 77 3.84 -13.98 2.04
N TRP A 78 3.56 -12.69 2.15
CA TRP A 78 4.58 -11.65 2.11
C TRP A 78 5.62 -11.77 3.23
N PHE A 79 5.21 -11.94 4.49
CA PHE A 79 6.18 -12.13 5.59
C PHE A 79 7.04 -13.37 5.43
N SER A 80 6.45 -14.47 4.92
CA SER A 80 7.19 -15.70 4.62
C SER A 80 8.25 -15.46 3.56
N GLU A 81 7.90 -14.72 2.51
CA GLU A 81 8.81 -14.37 1.43
C GLU A 81 9.93 -13.44 1.91
N CYS A 82 9.62 -12.40 2.71
CA CYS A 82 10.64 -11.55 3.32
C CYS A 82 11.61 -12.34 4.21
N ALA A 83 11.11 -13.30 4.99
CA ALA A 83 11.95 -14.16 5.83
C ALA A 83 12.86 -15.05 4.97
N ARG A 84 12.33 -15.64 3.89
CA ARG A 84 13.07 -16.45 2.93
C ARG A 84 14.18 -15.64 2.24
N ARG A 85 13.87 -14.43 1.77
CA ARG A 85 14.85 -13.51 1.16
C ARG A 85 15.96 -13.18 2.16
N LYS A 86 15.64 -12.80 3.40
CA LYS A 86 16.65 -12.53 4.44
C LYS A 86 17.57 -13.72 4.70
N GLN A 87 17.04 -14.93 4.74
CA GLN A 87 17.86 -16.14 4.91
C GLN A 87 18.80 -16.37 3.71
N ALA A 88 18.31 -16.14 2.48
CA ALA A 88 19.13 -16.26 1.27
C ALA A 88 20.27 -15.23 1.20
N HIS A 89 20.05 -14.01 1.72
CA HIS A 89 21.06 -12.94 1.80
C HIS A 89 22.07 -13.11 2.96
N THR A 90 22.01 -14.23 3.70
CA THR A 90 23.08 -14.61 4.66
C THR A 90 24.31 -15.21 3.95
N GLN A 91 24.30 -15.30 2.61
CA GLN A 91 25.50 -15.38 1.78
C GLN A 91 25.87 -13.94 1.36
N PRO A 92 27.15 -13.52 1.43
CA PRO A 92 27.50 -12.10 1.37
C PRO A 92 27.26 -11.55 -0.05
N TRP A 93 26.12 -10.90 -0.21
CA TRP A 93 25.94 -9.89 -1.24
C TRP A 93 25.19 -8.72 -0.59
N GLN A 94 25.89 -7.59 -0.53
CA GLN A 94 25.37 -6.34 0.01
C GLN A 94 24.31 -5.82 -0.95
N ASP A 95 23.07 -5.77 -0.50
CA ASP A 95 22.04 -4.98 -1.17
C ASP A 95 21.64 -3.82 -0.27
N GLU A 96 21.98 -2.64 -0.78
CA GLU A 96 21.44 -1.36 -0.37
C GLU A 96 19.94 -1.41 -0.71
N ALA A 97 19.09 -1.33 0.32
CA ALA A 97 17.64 -1.36 0.13
C ALA A 97 17.19 -0.06 -0.55
N ASP A 98 17.25 -0.04 -1.87
CA ASP A 98 16.62 1.00 -2.68
C ASP A 98 15.10 0.96 -2.46
N LEU A 99 14.54 2.11 -2.09
CA LEU A 99 13.10 2.30 -2.14
C LEU A 99 12.65 2.13 -3.60
N PRO A 100 11.75 1.19 -3.93
CA PRO A 100 11.29 1.02 -5.29
C PRO A 100 10.50 2.26 -5.75
N PRO A 101 10.57 2.62 -7.05
CA PRO A 101 9.78 3.70 -7.60
C PRO A 101 8.29 3.39 -7.49
N ALA A 102 7.54 4.37 -6.99
CA ALA A 102 6.10 4.29 -6.87
C ALA A 102 5.45 4.65 -8.21
N ASP A 103 5.13 3.65 -9.03
CA ASP A 103 4.32 3.84 -10.24
C ASP A 103 2.96 3.14 -10.17
N ASP A 104 1.98 3.90 -10.69
CA ASP A 104 0.61 3.59 -11.08
C ASP A 104 -0.37 3.07 -10.01
N LEU A 105 -0.89 4.02 -9.23
CA LEU A 105 -2.28 4.03 -8.76
C LEU A 105 -2.99 5.27 -9.34
N ALA A 106 -3.18 5.28 -10.66
CA ALA A 106 -3.89 6.37 -11.33
C ALA A 106 -5.41 6.13 -11.28
N VAL A 107 -6.13 7.07 -10.63
CA VAL A 107 -7.59 7.15 -10.71
C VAL A 107 -7.99 7.74 -12.06
N TYR A 108 -8.68 6.97 -12.89
CA TYR A 108 -9.18 7.41 -14.19
C TYR A 108 -10.22 8.53 -14.07
N GLY A 109 -10.06 9.62 -14.84
CA GLY A 109 -11.17 10.53 -15.19
C GLY A 109 -11.08 12.02 -14.80
N ALA A 110 -9.90 12.66 -14.78
CA ALA A 110 -9.80 14.11 -14.50
C ALA A 110 -8.81 14.86 -15.41
N ASP A 111 -9.02 16.19 -15.51
CA ASP A 111 -8.18 17.20 -16.19
C ASP A 111 -6.66 16.95 -16.01
N PRO A 112 -5.84 16.95 -17.09
CA PRO A 112 -4.41 16.63 -17.03
C PRO A 112 -3.59 17.37 -15.95
N ALA A 113 -3.91 18.64 -15.68
CA ALA A 113 -3.22 19.40 -14.62
C ALA A 113 -3.62 18.93 -13.21
N ALA A 114 -4.90 18.61 -13.02
CA ALA A 114 -5.41 18.02 -11.79
C ALA A 114 -4.93 16.57 -11.61
N LEU A 115 -4.74 15.84 -12.70
CA LEU A 115 -4.20 14.48 -12.71
C LEU A 115 -2.73 14.47 -12.26
N LEU A 116 -1.92 15.41 -12.74
CA LEU A 116 -0.51 15.54 -12.38
C LEU A 116 -0.33 15.95 -10.90
N ALA A 117 -1.09 16.94 -10.43
CA ALA A 117 -1.08 17.33 -9.02
C ALA A 117 -1.53 16.19 -8.09
N ARG A 118 -2.55 15.42 -8.51
CA ARG A 118 -2.97 14.21 -7.81
C ARG A 118 -1.89 13.13 -7.81
N ALA A 119 -1.19 12.93 -8.92
CA ALA A 119 -0.09 11.97 -9.00
C ALA A 119 1.06 12.36 -8.05
N ASP A 120 1.39 13.65 -7.94
CA ASP A 120 2.38 14.15 -6.98
C ASP A 120 1.97 13.90 -5.52
N ASP A 121 0.71 14.17 -5.18
CA ASP A 121 0.19 13.93 -3.83
C ASP A 121 0.15 12.43 -3.50
N VAL A 122 -0.22 11.58 -4.46
CA VAL A 122 -0.19 10.11 -4.31
C VAL A 122 1.23 9.60 -4.10
N ARG A 123 2.21 10.09 -4.88
CA ARG A 123 3.62 9.72 -4.71
C ARG A 123 4.17 10.13 -3.35
N ARG A 124 3.83 11.34 -2.88
CA ARG A 124 4.21 11.81 -1.54
C ARG A 124 3.59 10.95 -0.44
N LEU A 125 2.31 10.61 -0.57
CA LEU A 125 1.64 9.71 0.36
C LEU A 125 2.30 8.32 0.37
N GLN A 126 2.63 7.78 -0.79
CA GLN A 126 3.32 6.50 -0.93
C GLN A 126 4.70 6.52 -0.26
N ALA A 127 5.51 7.54 -0.52
CA ALA A 127 6.82 7.70 0.10
C ALA A 127 6.71 7.84 1.63
N ALA A 128 5.76 8.62 2.13
CA ALA A 128 5.52 8.75 3.57
C ALA A 128 5.07 7.44 4.21
N LEU A 129 4.18 6.68 3.56
CA LEU A 129 3.75 5.36 4.04
C LEU A 129 4.90 4.35 4.03
N ALA A 130 5.77 4.38 3.02
CA ALA A 130 6.96 3.53 2.92
C ALA A 130 7.97 3.77 4.05
N ARG A 131 7.96 4.97 4.65
CA ARG A 131 8.80 5.32 5.82
C ARG A 131 8.20 4.87 7.16
N LEU A 132 6.92 4.50 7.20
CA LEU A 132 6.31 3.97 8.42
C LEU A 132 6.79 2.54 8.71
N PRO A 133 6.92 2.16 10.00
CA PRO A 133 7.03 0.76 10.39
C PRO A 133 5.90 -0.07 9.80
N VAL A 134 6.22 -1.28 9.31
CA VAL A 134 5.26 -2.18 8.64
C VAL A 134 3.98 -2.37 9.45
N ALA A 135 4.09 -2.63 10.75
CA ALA A 135 2.92 -2.83 11.63
C ALA A 135 1.96 -1.63 11.71
N TYR A 136 2.43 -0.41 11.41
CA TYR A 136 1.60 0.80 11.34
C TYR A 136 1.04 1.00 9.93
N ARG A 137 1.84 0.75 8.90
CA ARG A 137 1.41 0.79 7.50
C ARG A 137 0.26 -0.17 7.24
N GLU A 138 0.39 -1.41 7.69
CA GLU A 138 -0.62 -2.47 7.50
C GLU A 138 -2.00 -2.06 8.02
N VAL A 139 -2.07 -1.64 9.29
CA VAL A 139 -3.36 -1.27 9.89
C VAL A 139 -3.97 -0.04 9.22
N LEU A 140 -3.13 0.90 8.77
CA LEU A 140 -3.59 2.13 8.12
C LEU A 140 -4.11 1.85 6.70
N VAL A 141 -3.42 1.03 5.92
CA VAL A 141 -3.89 0.59 4.59
C VAL A 141 -5.21 -0.18 4.71
N LEU A 142 -5.25 -1.17 5.61
CA LEU A 142 -6.45 -1.98 5.82
C LEU A 142 -7.64 -1.13 6.29
N ARG A 143 -7.40 -0.07 7.06
CA ARG A 143 -8.48 0.79 7.54
C ARG A 143 -8.90 1.88 6.56
N GLU A 144 -7.96 2.64 6.03
CA GLU A 144 -8.25 3.89 5.33
C GLU A 144 -8.41 3.68 3.82
N LEU A 145 -7.80 2.62 3.25
CA LEU A 145 -7.90 2.32 1.82
C LEU A 145 -8.87 1.18 1.56
N GLU A 146 -8.82 0.15 2.41
CA GLU A 146 -9.69 -1.02 2.26
C GLU A 146 -10.98 -0.91 3.09
N ASP A 147 -11.14 0.08 3.97
CA ASP A 147 -12.30 0.24 4.85
C ASP A 147 -12.67 -1.03 5.65
N LEU A 148 -11.69 -1.82 6.06
CA LEU A 148 -11.95 -2.95 6.95
C LEU A 148 -12.35 -2.45 8.34
N PRO A 149 -13.32 -3.10 9.00
CA PRO A 149 -13.62 -2.81 10.40
C PRO A 149 -12.51 -3.36 11.30
N TYR A 150 -12.31 -2.74 12.47
CA TYR A 150 -11.16 -3.06 13.34
C TYR A 150 -11.07 -4.53 13.77
N ARG A 151 -12.22 -5.22 13.92
CA ARG A 151 -12.26 -6.66 14.24
C ARG A 151 -11.65 -7.52 13.13
N ASP A 152 -11.85 -7.12 11.87
CA ASP A 152 -11.40 -7.88 10.71
C ASP A 152 -9.92 -7.56 10.44
N ILE A 153 -9.50 -6.31 10.68
CA ILE A 153 -8.08 -5.95 10.71
C ILE A 153 -7.32 -6.76 11.76
N ALA A 154 -7.90 -6.94 12.95
CA ALA A 154 -7.30 -7.74 14.02
C ALA A 154 -7.07 -9.20 13.61
N VAL A 155 -7.98 -9.78 12.83
CA VAL A 155 -7.82 -11.11 12.22
C VAL A 155 -6.69 -11.11 11.19
N VAL A 156 -6.66 -10.12 10.30
CA VAL A 156 -5.65 -10.02 9.23
C VAL A 156 -4.24 -9.91 9.80
N VAL A 157 -4.02 -9.02 10.77
CA VAL A 157 -2.69 -8.72 11.31
C VAL A 157 -2.33 -9.55 12.55
N ASP A 158 -3.23 -10.43 13.00
CA ASP A 158 -3.12 -11.34 14.14
C ASP A 158 -2.73 -10.64 15.46
N VAL A 159 -3.53 -9.65 15.86
CA VAL A 159 -3.36 -8.92 17.14
C VAL A 159 -4.71 -8.56 17.77
N PRO A 160 -4.77 -8.25 19.08
CA PRO A 160 -6.01 -7.76 19.71
C PRO A 160 -6.55 -6.47 19.07
N VAL A 161 -7.87 -6.31 19.03
CA VAL A 161 -8.53 -5.11 18.49
C VAL A 161 -8.05 -3.82 19.17
N GLY A 162 -7.79 -3.84 20.47
CA GLY A 162 -7.21 -2.69 21.19
C GLY A 162 -5.80 -2.31 20.69
N THR A 163 -5.02 -3.30 20.24
CA THR A 163 -3.72 -3.08 19.58
C THR A 163 -3.91 -2.46 18.21
N VAL A 164 -4.92 -2.87 17.45
CA VAL A 164 -5.26 -2.22 16.17
C VAL A 164 -5.57 -0.73 16.39
N MET A 165 -6.43 -0.40 17.34
CA MET A 165 -6.81 0.99 17.64
C MET A 165 -5.60 1.84 18.03
N SER A 166 -4.75 1.35 18.94
CA SER A 166 -3.56 2.07 19.37
C SER A 166 -2.50 2.20 18.27
N ARG A 167 -2.32 1.18 17.42
CA ARG A 167 -1.47 1.24 16.23
C ARG A 167 -1.99 2.28 15.23
N LEU A 168 -3.29 2.31 14.94
CA LEU A 168 -3.89 3.29 14.03
C LEU A 168 -3.70 4.72 14.53
N ALA A 169 -3.90 4.98 15.82
CA ALA A 169 -3.68 6.30 16.40
C ALA A 169 -2.22 6.76 16.21
N ARG A 170 -1.24 5.88 16.48
CA ARG A 170 0.19 6.19 16.29
C ARG A 170 0.57 6.32 14.82
N ALA A 171 0.03 5.44 13.96
CA ALA A 171 0.26 5.45 12.52
C ALA A 171 -0.18 6.79 11.92
N ARG A 172 -1.38 7.27 12.26
CA ARG A 172 -1.89 8.57 11.79
C ARG A 172 -1.03 9.74 12.26
N GLN A 173 -0.60 9.74 13.53
CA GLN A 173 0.30 10.78 14.05
C GLN A 173 1.65 10.80 13.33
N GLN A 174 2.25 9.62 13.08
CA GLN A 174 3.52 9.53 12.37
C GLN A 174 3.38 9.93 10.90
N LEU A 175 2.33 9.46 10.22
CA LEU A 175 2.06 9.81 8.83
C LEU A 175 1.88 11.33 8.67
N ALA A 176 1.12 11.96 9.57
CA ALA A 176 0.94 13.40 9.55
C ALA A 176 2.27 14.17 9.69
N ARG A 177 3.18 13.71 10.56
CA ARG A 177 4.52 14.31 10.72
C ARG A 177 5.35 14.17 9.44
N LEU A 178 5.40 12.96 8.86
CA LEU A 178 6.15 12.70 7.64
C LEU A 178 5.68 13.58 6.47
N LEU A 179 4.37 13.74 6.32
CA LEU A 179 3.78 14.60 5.28
C LEU A 179 4.06 16.10 5.50
N MET A 180 4.15 16.55 6.77
CA MET A 180 4.49 17.94 7.08
C MET A 180 5.97 18.27 6.82
N ASP A 181 6.87 17.33 7.13
CA ASP A 181 8.31 17.50 6.89
C ASP A 181 8.63 17.53 5.39
N ASP A 182 7.99 16.64 4.62
CA ASP A 182 8.15 16.59 3.16
C ASP A 182 7.53 17.82 2.47
N GLY A 183 6.42 18.34 3.00
CA GLY A 183 5.77 19.56 2.52
C GLY A 183 6.56 20.85 2.81
N THR A 184 7.35 20.89 3.89
CA THR A 184 8.21 22.03 4.25
C THR A 184 9.45 22.10 3.35
N SER A 185 10.03 20.94 3.01
CA SER A 185 11.17 20.85 2.09
C SER A 185 10.82 21.28 0.67
N ALA A 186 9.61 20.95 0.18
CA ALA A 186 9.16 21.34 -1.16
C ALA A 186 8.86 22.84 -1.33
N ARG A 187 8.51 23.56 -0.26
CA ARG A 187 8.18 25.01 -0.32
C ARG A 187 9.40 25.93 -0.23
N THR A 188 10.56 25.41 0.18
CA THR A 188 11.75 26.24 0.46
C THR A 188 12.64 26.43 -0.79
N ASN A 189 12.35 25.75 -1.90
CA ASN A 189 13.10 25.88 -3.17
C ASN A 189 12.58 26.99 -4.09
N VAL A 190 12.05 28.10 -3.55
CA VAL A 190 11.86 29.33 -4.33
C VAL A 190 13.16 30.13 -4.23
N THR A 191 14.07 29.93 -5.19
CA THR A 191 15.23 30.80 -5.37
C THR A 191 14.73 32.24 -5.53
N PRO A 192 15.20 33.21 -4.71
CA PRO A 192 14.85 34.59 -4.93
C PRO A 192 15.42 35.01 -6.28
N ILE A 193 14.55 35.43 -7.20
CA ILE A 193 14.93 36.11 -8.44
C ILE A 193 15.77 37.32 -8.01
N ARG A 194 17.10 37.25 -8.22
CA ARG A 194 17.96 38.43 -8.08
C ARG A 194 17.48 39.44 -9.11
N ALA A 195 16.91 40.54 -8.62
CA ALA A 195 16.65 41.72 -9.44
C ALA A 195 17.97 42.17 -10.06
N SER A 196 18.04 42.10 -11.40
CA SER A 196 19.13 42.66 -12.19
C SER A 196 19.01 44.18 -12.13
N GLY A 197 19.82 44.81 -11.27
CA GLY A 197 20.05 46.24 -11.27
C GLY A 197 21.18 46.58 -12.22
N ALA A 198 20.83 46.99 -13.44
CA ALA A 198 21.73 47.67 -14.36
C ALA A 198 22.04 49.08 -13.83
N ALA A 199 23.32 49.41 -13.68
CA ALA A 199 23.79 50.78 -13.63
C ALA A 199 25.26 50.83 -14.08
N SER A 200 25.47 50.84 -15.40
CA SER A 200 26.65 51.49 -15.98
C SER A 200 26.36 52.98 -16.07
N ALA A 201 27.05 53.78 -15.28
CA ALA A 201 27.20 55.21 -15.54
C ALA A 201 28.71 55.51 -15.59
N LYS A 202 29.07 56.00 -16.76
CA LYS A 202 30.36 56.42 -17.28
C LYS A 202 30.70 57.77 -16.66
N GLU A 203 31.91 57.96 -16.14
CA GLU A 203 32.52 59.29 -16.06
C GLU A 203 34.06 59.15 -16.05
N HIS A 204 34.63 59.49 -17.20
CA HIS A 204 36.04 59.72 -17.49
C HIS A 204 36.08 61.05 -18.23
N HIS A 205 37.16 61.82 -18.01
CA HIS A 205 37.43 63.20 -18.48
C HIS A 205 36.81 64.29 -17.58
N ASP A 206 37.52 65.30 -17.07
CA ASP A 206 38.64 66.04 -17.67
C ASP A 206 39.52 66.78 -16.62
N ASP A 207 40.73 67.16 -17.06
CA ASP A 207 41.86 67.79 -16.36
C ASP A 207 41.59 69.18 -15.74
N LEU A 208 42.19 69.47 -14.56
CA LEU A 208 43.22 70.51 -14.30
C LEU A 208 43.54 70.66 -12.80
#